data_AF-A0AAE0ITG7-F1
#
_entry.id   AF-A0AAE0ITG7-F1
#
_cell.length_a   1.000
_cell.length_b   1.000
_cell.length_c   1.000
_cell.angle_alpha   90.00
_cell.angle_beta   90.00
_cell.angle_gamma   90.00
#
_symmetry.space_group_name_H-M   'P 1'
#
loop_
_entity.id
_entity.type
_entity.pdbx_description
1 polymer ?
#
loop_
_entity_poly.entity_id
_entity_poly.type
_entity_poly.pdbx_seq_one_letter_code
_entity_poly.pdbx_strand_id
1 'polypeptide(L)'
;MCCHRRIIFACGHYVWGPIVRPCPDEKAFHQGKLDMGCNQMWSDVLTTVHTTPKCKKCAAAEAKTGAQVAVIKEKIRLLHELVDKISQHKAKPTASMKLSTC
;
A
#
# COMPACT_ATOMS: atom_id res chain seq x y z
N MET A 1 -6.37 5.94 33.28
CA MET A 1 -5.97 5.55 31.91
C MET A 1 -4.65 6.22 31.57
N CYS A 2 -3.73 5.50 30.92
CA CYS A 2 -2.48 6.07 30.43
C CYS A 2 -2.76 6.90 29.18
N CYS A 3 -2.23 8.12 29.12
CA CYS A 3 -2.27 8.91 27.90
C CYS A 3 -0.99 8.65 27.12
N HIS A 4 -1.12 8.13 25.91
CA HIS A 4 -0.06 7.81 24.97
C HIS A 4 -0.12 8.78 23.80
N ARG A 5 1.05 9.02 23.20
CA ARG A 5 1.09 9.70 21.90
C ARG A 5 0.46 8.78 20.84
N ARG A 6 -0.52 9.27 20.10
CA ARG A 6 -1.13 8.52 18.99
C ARG A 6 -0.67 9.12 17.67
N ILE A 7 -0.11 8.29 16.79
CA ILE A 7 0.37 8.74 15.49
C ILE A 7 -0.58 8.19 14.43
N ILE A 8 -1.24 9.08 13.69
CA ILE A 8 -2.21 8.73 12.64
C ILE A 8 -1.57 9.05 11.28
N PHE A 9 -1.42 8.03 10.44
CA PHE A 9 -0.89 8.16 9.09
C PHE A 9 -1.93 8.71 8.13
N ALA A 10 -1.48 9.29 7.00
CA ALA A 10 -2.40 9.79 5.96
C ALA A 10 -3.31 8.70 5.38
N CYS A 11 -2.94 7.42 5.50
CA CYS A 11 -3.78 6.28 5.13
C CYS A 11 -4.80 5.87 6.21
N GLY A 12 -4.99 6.64 7.28
CA GLY A 12 -5.96 6.38 8.36
C GLY A 12 -5.53 5.34 9.41
N HIS A 13 -4.49 4.56 9.13
CA HIS A 13 -3.86 3.68 10.12
C HIS A 13 -3.20 4.47 11.24
N TYR A 14 -3.06 3.86 12.42
CA TYR A 14 -2.42 4.50 13.56
C TYR A 14 -1.48 3.55 14.29
N VAL A 15 -0.55 4.13 15.05
CA VAL A 15 0.30 3.43 16.01
C VAL A 15 0.33 4.19 17.33
N TRP A 16 0.50 3.44 18.41
CA TRP A 16 0.72 3.98 19.74
C TRP A 16 2.21 4.25 19.94
N GLY A 17 2.51 5.46 20.38
CA GLY A 17 3.82 5.90 20.80
C GLY A 17 4.02 5.81 22.31
N PRO A 18 5.04 6.50 22.84
CA PRO A 18 5.36 6.46 24.26
C PRO A 18 4.25 7.08 25.12
N ILE A 19 4.26 6.73 26.40
CA ILE A 19 3.40 7.30 27.43
C ILE A 19 3.76 8.78 27.59
N VAL A 20 2.76 9.65 27.43
CA VAL A 20 2.85 11.08 27.72
C VAL A 20 2.43 11.36 29.16
N ARG A 21 1.42 10.65 29.67
CA ARG A 21 0.95 10.77 31.05
C ARG A 21 0.62 9.39 31.62
N PRO A 22 1.41 8.87 32.58
CA PRO A 22 1.14 7.58 33.21
C PRO A 22 -0.05 7.70 34.19
N CYS A 23 -0.87 6.66 34.24
CA CYS A 23 -1.94 6.52 35.24
C CYS A 23 -1.38 6.07 36.61
N PRO A 24 -2.20 6.04 37.68
CA PRO A 24 -1.76 5.54 38.98
C PRO A 24 -1.19 4.12 38.94
N ASP A 25 -1.82 3.20 38.19
CA ASP A 25 -1.38 1.81 38.08
C ASP A 25 0.00 1.72 37.41
N GLU A 26 0.20 2.47 36.32
CA GLU A 26 1.48 2.55 35.63
C GLU A 26 2.59 3.12 36.53
N LYS A 27 2.25 4.15 37.32
CA LYS A 27 3.18 4.71 38.31
C LYS A 27 3.50 3.69 39.41
N ALA A 28 2.52 2.91 39.87
CA ALA A 28 2.72 1.90 40.90
C ALA A 28 3.57 0.73 40.38
N PHE A 29 3.36 0.31 39.13
CA PHE A 29 4.21 -0.65 38.44
C PHE A 29 5.66 -0.15 38.35
N HIS A 30 5.88 1.10 37.91
CA HIS A 30 7.23 1.69 37.85
C HIS A 30 7.90 1.84 39.24
N GLN A 31 7.10 1.88 40.31
CA GLN A 31 7.58 1.92 41.70
C GLN A 31 7.80 0.51 42.28
N GLY A 32 7.57 -0.56 41.53
CA GLY A 32 7.67 -1.94 42.01
C GLY A 32 6.56 -2.36 42.97
N LYS A 33 5.46 -1.59 43.03
CA LYS A 33 4.30 -1.88 43.89
C LYS A 33 3.25 -2.77 43.22
N LEU A 34 3.36 -2.96 41.91
CA LEU A 34 2.55 -3.87 41.11
C LEU A 34 3.48 -4.67 40.19
N ASP A 35 3.09 -5.91 39.89
CA ASP A 35 3.84 -6.79 38.97
C ASP A 35 3.56 -6.50 37.49
N MET A 36 2.42 -5.85 37.19
CA MET A 36 2.00 -5.52 35.83
C MET A 36 1.59 -4.06 35.70
N GLY A 37 1.99 -3.45 34.58
CA GLY A 37 1.58 -2.10 34.18
C GLY A 37 0.17 -2.03 33.59
N CYS A 38 -0.24 -0.83 33.21
CA CYS A 38 -1.54 -0.56 32.61
C CYS A 38 -1.54 -0.92 31.13
N ASN A 39 -2.39 -1.86 30.73
CA ASN A 39 -2.54 -2.27 29.32
C ASN A 39 -3.50 -1.40 28.51
N GLN A 40 -4.12 -0.38 29.14
CA GLN A 40 -5.08 0.49 28.47
C GLN A 40 -4.38 1.72 27.90
N MET A 41 -4.36 1.80 26.57
CA MET A 41 -3.82 2.93 25.82
C MET A 41 -4.94 3.92 25.46
N TRP A 42 -4.76 5.18 25.85
CA TRP A 42 -5.67 6.27 25.50
C TRP A 42 -4.88 7.44 24.91
N SER A 43 -5.51 8.30 24.11
CA SER A 43 -4.90 9.54 23.62
C SER A 43 -5.90 10.67 23.70
N ASP A 44 -5.45 11.83 24.12
CA ASP A 44 -6.20 13.08 23.95
C ASP A 44 -5.93 13.69 22.57
N VAL A 45 -6.66 14.77 22.24
CA VAL A 45 -6.53 15.47 20.96
C VAL A 45 -5.12 16.07 20.80
N LEU A 46 -4.50 16.54 21.88
CA LEU A 46 -3.20 17.22 21.86
C LEU A 46 -2.01 16.25 21.70
N THR A 47 -2.19 15.00 22.11
CA THR A 47 -1.22 13.91 21.99
C THR A 47 -1.38 13.11 20.71
N THR A 48 -2.40 13.44 19.91
CA THR A 48 -2.61 12.87 18.59
C THR A 48 -1.85 13.68 17.54
N VAL A 49 -1.00 13.00 16.77
CA VAL A 49 -0.19 13.60 15.70
C VAL A 49 -0.61 12.98 14.38
N HIS A 50 -0.98 13.83 13.44
CA HIS A 50 -1.24 13.41 12.06
C HIS A 50 0.04 13.54 11.24
N THR A 51 0.39 12.49 10.52
CA THR A 51 1.58 12.47 9.67
C THR A 51 1.19 12.46 8.20
N THR A 52 1.89 13.24 7.39
CA THR A 52 1.75 13.29 5.93
C THR A 52 2.04 11.96 5.21
N PRO A 53 3.06 11.16 5.58
CA PRO A 53 3.29 9.88 4.90
C PRO A 53 2.23 8.81 5.25
N LYS A 54 2.04 7.88 4.31
CA LYS A 54 1.31 6.62 4.55
C LYS A 54 2.13 5.69 5.44
N CYS A 55 1.47 4.74 6.11
CA CYS A 55 2.17 3.72 6.87
C CYS A 55 2.97 2.79 5.94
N LYS A 56 4.03 2.16 6.45
CA LYS A 56 4.92 1.27 5.67
C LYS A 56 4.16 0.17 4.92
N LYS A 57 3.12 -0.40 5.53
CA LYS A 57 2.28 -1.44 4.91
C LYS A 57 1.55 -0.90 3.68
N CYS A 58 0.92 0.27 3.78
CA CYS A 58 0.22 0.90 2.66
C CYS A 58 1.19 1.36 1.58
N ALA A 59 2.35 1.91 1.95
CA ALA A 59 3.38 2.29 0.99
C ALA A 59 3.90 1.09 0.19
N ALA A 60 4.14 -0.05 0.87
CA ALA A 60 4.55 -1.28 0.21
C ALA A 60 3.47 -1.85 -0.72
N ALA A 61 2.19 -1.81 -0.30
CA ALA A 61 1.07 -2.24 -1.13
C ALA A 61 0.94 -1.37 -2.39
N GLU A 62 1.04 -0.05 -2.25
CA GLU A 62 0.98 0.89 -3.37
C GLU A 62 2.14 0.68 -4.36
N ALA A 63 3.36 0.44 -3.87
CA ALA A 63 4.49 0.12 -4.72
C ALA A 63 4.26 -1.17 -5.53
N LYS A 64 3.72 -2.21 -4.89
CA LYS A 64 3.38 -3.48 -5.56
C LYS A 64 2.31 -3.27 -6.63
N THR A 65 1.24 -2.55 -6.31
CA THR A 65 0.18 -2.24 -7.28
C THR A 65 0.71 -1.40 -8.44
N GLY A 66 1.56 -0.41 -8.18
CA GLY A 66 2.20 0.39 -9.22
C GLY A 66 3.03 -0.46 -10.19
N ALA A 67 3.81 -1.40 -9.66
CA ALA A 67 4.57 -2.35 -10.49
C ALA A 67 3.66 -3.23 -11.35
N GLN A 68 2.55 -3.73 -10.79
CA GLN A 68 1.58 -4.54 -11.55
C GLN A 68 0.90 -3.72 -12.65
N VAL A 69 0.53 -2.47 -12.38
CA VAL A 69 -0.07 -1.57 -13.38
C VAL A 69 0.90 -1.31 -14.53
N ALA A 70 2.19 -1.11 -14.25
CA ALA A 70 3.20 -0.95 -15.29
C ALA A 70 3.29 -2.18 -16.21
N VAL A 71 3.30 -3.39 -15.62
CA VAL A 71 3.30 -4.65 -16.39
C VAL A 71 2.03 -4.78 -17.24
N ILE A 72 0.86 -4.43 -16.70
CA ILE A 72 -0.40 -4.50 -17.44
C ILE A 72 -0.40 -3.52 -18.61
N LYS A 73 0.06 -2.28 -18.40
CA LYS A 73 0.17 -1.27 -19.47
C LYS A 73 1.07 -1.76 -20.62
N GLU A 74 2.19 -2.39 -20.30
CA GLU A 74 3.09 -2.92 -21.31
C GLU A 74 2.46 -4.09 -22.08
N LYS A 75 1.74 -4.98 -21.39
CA LYS A 75 0.98 -6.05 -22.06
C LYS A 75 -0.09 -5.51 -23.00
N ILE A 76 -0.81 -4.46 -22.59
CA ILE A 76 -1.82 -3.80 -23.44
C ILE A 76 -1.15 -3.20 -24.68
N ARG A 77 0.01 -2.54 -24.53
CA ARG A 77 0.79 -1.98 -25.64
C ARG A 77 1.19 -3.05 -26.64
N LEU A 78 1.74 -4.18 -26.18
CA LEU A 78 2.13 -5.30 -27.03
C LEU A 78 0.92 -5.94 -27.74
N LEU A 79 -0.22 -6.06 -27.05
CA LEU A 79 -1.44 -6.58 -27.66
C LEU A 79 -1.93 -5.67 -28.80
N HIS A 80 -1.92 -4.35 -28.61
CA HIS A 80 -2.27 -3.41 -29.69
C HIS A 80 -1.34 -3.58 -30.91
N GLU A 81 -0.02 -3.65 -30.70
CA GLU A 81 0.93 -3.87 -31.80
C GLU A 81 0.70 -5.19 -32.55
N LEU A 82 0.35 -6.25 -31.83
CA LEU A 82 0.04 -7.55 -32.44
C LEU A 82 -1.25 -7.50 -33.24
N VAL A 83 -2.30 -6.86 -32.70
CA VAL A 83 -3.57 -6.66 -33.40
C VAL A 83 -3.35 -5.83 -34.67
N ASP A 84 -2.55 -4.77 -34.61
CA ASP A 84 -2.21 -3.93 -35.76
C ASP A 84 -1.42 -4.71 -36.84
N LYS A 85 -0.48 -5.56 -36.44
CA LYS A 85 0.22 -6.44 -37.38
C LYS A 85 -0.74 -7.45 -38.03
N ILE A 86 -1.63 -8.06 -37.26
CA ILE A 86 -2.62 -9.02 -37.77
C ILE A 86 -3.59 -8.32 -38.73
N SER A 87 -4.06 -7.12 -38.42
CA SER A 87 -4.96 -6.36 -39.29
C SER A 87 -4.28 -5.96 -40.61
N GLN A 88 -3.01 -5.55 -40.57
CA GLN A 88 -2.21 -5.28 -41.77
C GLN A 88 -1.97 -6.54 -42.62
N HIS A 89 -1.72 -7.69 -42.00
CA HIS A 89 -1.58 -8.97 -42.71
C HIS A 89 -2.90 -9.46 -43.34
N LYS A 90 -4.04 -9.21 -42.70
CA LYS A 90 -5.36 -9.52 -43.26
C LYS A 90 -5.77 -8.57 -44.40
N ALA A 91 -5.28 -7.33 -44.38
CA ALA A 91 -5.52 -6.35 -45.44
C ALA A 91 -4.66 -6.58 -46.69
N LYS A 92 -3.61 -7.41 -46.62
CA LYS A 92 -2.79 -7.83 -47.77
C LYS A 92 -3.33 -9.17 -48.27
N PRO A 93 -4.22 -9.23 -49.28
CA PRO A 93 -4.66 -10.50 -49.81
C PRO A 93 -3.43 -11.25 -50.33
N THR A 94 -3.37 -12.54 -50.02
CA THR A 94 -2.40 -13.52 -50.52
C THR A 94 -2.42 -13.56 -52.05
N ALA A 95 -1.81 -12.58 -52.69
CA ALA A 95 -1.52 -12.56 -54.11
C ALA A 95 -0.16 -13.23 -54.29
N SER A 96 -0.16 -14.55 -54.44
CA SER A 96 0.71 -15.30 -55.36
C SER A 96 0.70 -16.78 -54.99
N MET A 97 -0.18 -17.54 -55.63
CA MET A 97 0.08 -18.92 -56.04
C MET A 97 -0.99 -19.29 -57.09
N LYS A 98 -0.78 -18.82 -58.31
CA LYS A 98 -1.31 -19.53 -59.50
C LYS A 98 -0.14 -20.35 -60.03
N LEU A 99 -0.08 -21.63 -59.63
CA LEU A 99 0.78 -22.59 -60.30
C LEU A 99 0.16 -22.85 -61.67
N SER A 100 0.88 -22.46 -62.71
CA SER A 100 0.56 -22.71 -64.12
C SER A 100 0.54 -24.21 -64.37
N THR A 101 -0.60 -24.74 -64.77
CA THR A 101 -0.68 -26.03 -65.45
C THR A 101 -0.09 -25.87 -66.85
N CYS A 102 0.96 -26.62 -67.13
CA CYS A 102 1.37 -27.04 -68.47
C CYS A 102 1.84 -28.49 -68.39
#